data_AF-A0A7Y3CJI9-F1
#
_entry.id   AF-A0A7Y3CJI9-F1
#
_cell.length_a   1.000
_cell.length_b   1.000
_cell.length_c   1.000
_cell.angle_alpha   90.00
_cell.angle_beta   90.00
_cell.angle_gamma   90.00
#
_symmetry.space_group_name_H-M   'P 1'
#
loop_
_entity.id
_entity.type
_entity.pdbx_description
1 polymer ?
#
loop_
_entity_poly.entity_id
_entity_poly.type
_entity_poly.pdbx_seq_one_letter_code
_entity_poly.pdbx_strand_id
1 'polypeptide(L)'
;MTTAQEKMTFEDFKNSFFYGDRSDLNFKFLAHISDEQAIRFFKELLQELGSTINDGDVERLMVLLVEWQARGYAHQKNYDYSEGPFTRLDRRIDQAKLGLLTSSGHFVQGDDPEPLGMNAMTQQQAEDRIKDFLKTEPQISVIPSDTPV
;
A
#
# COMPACT_ATOMS: atom_id res chain seq x y z
N MET A 1 -35.21 -3.88 11.19
CA MET A 1 -35.16 -4.72 9.97
C MET A 1 -33.72 -5.17 9.83
N THR A 2 -33.44 -6.43 10.17
CA THR A 2 -32.09 -7.00 10.03
C THR A 2 -31.86 -7.23 8.55
N THR A 3 -31.01 -6.43 7.93
CA THR A 3 -30.55 -6.66 6.56
C THR A 3 -30.02 -8.10 6.49
N ALA A 4 -30.54 -8.89 5.56
CA ALA A 4 -30.02 -10.21 5.28
C ALA A 4 -28.54 -10.03 4.94
N GLN A 5 -27.65 -10.56 5.78
CA GLN A 5 -26.22 -10.51 5.52
C GLN A 5 -25.96 -11.29 4.23
N GLU A 6 -25.62 -10.57 3.16
CA GLU A 6 -25.32 -11.19 1.87
C GLU A 6 -24.23 -12.25 2.08
N LYS A 7 -24.44 -13.42 1.49
CA LYS A 7 -23.48 -14.52 1.57
C LYS A 7 -22.22 -14.09 0.82
N MET A 8 -21.19 -13.80 1.60
CA MET A 8 -19.89 -13.41 1.10
C MET A 8 -19.06 -14.65 0.75
N THR A 9 -18.45 -14.66 -0.44
CA THR A 9 -17.56 -15.75 -0.85
C THR A 9 -16.17 -15.60 -0.22
N PHE A 10 -15.34 -16.64 -0.32
CA PHE A 10 -13.95 -16.56 0.15
C PHE A 10 -13.11 -15.60 -0.71
N GLU A 11 -13.38 -15.55 -2.01
CA GLU A 11 -12.74 -14.59 -2.92
C GLU A 11 -13.10 -13.14 -2.51
N ASP A 12 -14.38 -12.86 -2.23
CA ASP A 12 -14.82 -11.55 -1.73
C ASP A 12 -14.10 -11.18 -0.42
N PHE A 13 -13.89 -12.16 0.47
CA PHE A 13 -13.17 -11.96 1.72
C PHE A 13 -11.73 -11.56 1.50
N LYS A 14 -11.01 -12.36 0.74
CA LYS A 14 -9.61 -12.14 0.42
C LYS A 14 -9.39 -10.79 -0.27
N ASN A 15 -10.28 -10.41 -1.17
CA ASN A 15 -10.18 -9.17 -1.92
C ASN A 15 -10.63 -7.93 -1.13
N SER A 16 -11.45 -8.10 -0.08
CA SER A 16 -11.93 -6.97 0.74
C SER A 16 -10.82 -6.21 1.49
N PHE A 17 -9.63 -6.81 1.62
CA PHE A 17 -8.44 -6.16 2.19
C PHE A 17 -7.75 -5.18 1.23
N PHE A 18 -8.04 -5.24 -0.07
CA PHE A 18 -7.49 -4.34 -1.08
C PHE A 18 -8.46 -3.18 -1.34
N TYR A 19 -8.30 -2.06 -0.62
CA TYR A 19 -9.14 -0.86 -0.78
C TYR A 19 -10.65 -1.18 -0.79
N GLY A 20 -11.08 -2.09 0.09
CA GLY A 20 -12.47 -2.46 0.31
C GLY A 20 -12.88 -2.28 1.77
N ASP A 21 -14.00 -2.88 2.17
CA ASP A 21 -14.57 -2.72 3.52
C ASP A 21 -13.66 -3.16 4.67
N ARG A 22 -12.61 -3.94 4.37
CA ARG A 22 -11.59 -4.42 5.33
C ARG A 22 -10.19 -3.98 4.95
N SER A 23 -10.06 -2.82 4.30
CA SER A 23 -8.79 -2.29 3.83
C SER A 23 -7.72 -2.40 4.91
N ASP A 24 -6.65 -3.16 4.62
CA ASP A 24 -5.51 -3.35 5.50
C ASP A 24 -4.26 -3.50 4.66
N LEU A 25 -3.33 -2.55 4.82
CA LEU A 25 -2.09 -2.52 4.04
C LEU A 25 -1.23 -3.77 4.26
N ASN A 26 -1.30 -4.41 5.44
CA ASN A 26 -0.53 -5.61 5.74
C ASN A 26 -1.05 -6.84 4.98
N PHE A 27 -2.34 -6.86 4.63
CA PHE A 27 -3.01 -7.97 3.97
C PHE A 27 -3.43 -7.67 2.52
N LYS A 28 -3.14 -6.47 2.01
CA LYS A 28 -3.44 -6.05 0.63
C LYS A 28 -2.89 -7.02 -0.44
N PHE A 29 -1.76 -7.69 -0.15
CA PHE A 29 -1.16 -8.69 -1.04
C PHE A 29 -2.08 -9.88 -1.33
N LEU A 30 -3.08 -10.14 -0.48
CA LEU A 30 -4.03 -11.24 -0.63
C LEU A 30 -4.83 -11.16 -1.95
N ALA A 31 -5.11 -9.94 -2.44
CA ALA A 31 -5.78 -9.74 -3.72
C ALA A 31 -4.96 -10.21 -4.93
N HIS A 32 -3.66 -10.51 -4.75
CA HIS A 32 -2.73 -10.89 -5.82
C HIS A 32 -2.33 -12.37 -5.80
N ILE A 33 -2.87 -13.17 -4.88
CA ILE A 33 -2.62 -14.62 -4.78
C ILE A 33 -3.90 -15.41 -5.06
N SER A 34 -3.78 -16.68 -5.45
CA SER A 34 -4.95 -17.55 -5.66
C SER A 34 -5.69 -17.85 -4.34
N ASP A 35 -6.91 -18.35 -4.43
CA ASP A 35 -7.68 -18.76 -3.25
C ASP A 35 -6.98 -19.89 -2.49
N GLU A 36 -6.40 -20.85 -3.20
CA GLU A 36 -5.60 -21.93 -2.61
C GLU A 36 -4.39 -21.39 -1.82
N GLN A 37 -3.72 -20.39 -2.39
CA GLN A 37 -2.60 -19.71 -1.74
C GLN A 37 -3.06 -18.94 -0.49
N ALA A 38 -4.19 -18.24 -0.56
CA ALA A 38 -4.74 -17.54 0.60
C ALA A 38 -5.21 -18.49 1.71
N ILE A 39 -5.84 -19.62 1.36
CA ILE A 39 -6.18 -20.67 2.32
C ILE A 39 -4.92 -21.17 3.03
N ARG A 40 -3.85 -21.42 2.26
CA ARG A 40 -2.57 -21.85 2.81
C ARG A 40 -1.97 -20.80 3.75
N PHE A 41 -2.00 -19.52 3.36
CA PHE A 41 -1.57 -18.41 4.21
C PHE A 41 -2.32 -18.39 5.55
N PHE A 42 -3.66 -18.43 5.54
CA PHE A 42 -4.44 -18.40 6.77
C PHE A 42 -4.18 -19.62 7.66
N LYS A 43 -3.99 -20.80 7.07
CA LYS A 43 -3.62 -21.99 7.81
C LYS A 43 -2.27 -21.84 8.51
N GLU A 44 -1.25 -21.37 7.79
CA GLU A 44 0.09 -21.14 8.33
C GLU A 44 0.05 -20.05 9.41
N LEU A 45 -0.69 -18.95 9.20
CA LEU A 45 -0.86 -17.88 10.18
C LEU A 45 -1.47 -18.38 11.49
N LEU A 46 -2.56 -19.14 11.42
CA LEU A 46 -3.22 -19.72 12.60
C LEU A 46 -2.31 -20.70 13.34
N GLN A 47 -1.51 -21.48 12.61
CA GLN A 47 -0.54 -22.40 13.20
C GLN A 47 0.57 -21.64 13.93
N GLU A 48 1.17 -20.62 13.30
CA GLU A 48 2.23 -19.84 13.93
C GLU A 48 1.74 -18.99 15.09
N LEU A 49 0.50 -18.48 15.04
CA LEU A 49 -0.14 -17.83 16.18
C LEU A 49 -0.24 -18.80 17.37
N GLY A 50 -0.68 -20.04 17.12
CA GLY A 50 -0.74 -21.09 18.14
C GLY A 50 0.63 -21.38 18.74
N SER A 51 1.67 -21.49 17.93
CA SER A 51 3.04 -21.68 18.40
C SER A 51 3.54 -20.49 19.24
N THR A 52 3.30 -19.27 18.76
CA THR A 52 3.69 -18.01 19.43
C THR A 52 3.07 -17.87 20.81
N ILE A 53 1.81 -18.32 20.99
CA ILE A 53 1.16 -18.32 22.31
C ILE A 53 1.92 -19.22 23.31
N ASN A 54 2.54 -20.29 22.83
CA ASN A 54 3.24 -21.26 23.68
C ASN A 54 4.67 -20.83 24.05
N ASP A 55 5.40 -20.22 23.12
CA ASP A 55 6.83 -19.91 23.29
C ASP A 55 7.18 -18.42 23.31
N GLY A 56 6.23 -17.54 22.97
CA GLY A 56 6.38 -16.09 22.97
C GLY A 56 7.19 -15.53 21.79
N ASP A 57 7.59 -16.35 20.84
CA ASP A 57 8.41 -15.92 19.70
C ASP A 57 7.55 -15.31 18.59
N VAL A 58 7.42 -13.99 18.64
CA VAL A 58 6.65 -13.20 17.67
C VAL A 58 7.35 -13.02 16.32
N GLU A 59 8.66 -13.26 16.23
CA GLU A 59 9.45 -12.97 15.02
C GLU A 59 9.01 -13.84 13.85
N ARG A 60 8.63 -15.10 14.11
CA ARG A 60 8.09 -16.01 13.09
C ARG A 60 6.85 -15.47 12.37
N LEU A 61 5.99 -14.70 13.05
CA LEU A 61 4.80 -14.11 12.44
C LEU A 61 5.19 -13.02 11.45
N MET A 62 6.22 -12.24 11.78
CA MET A 62 6.79 -11.23 10.89
C MET A 62 7.41 -11.89 9.66
N VAL A 63 8.21 -12.94 9.85
CA VAL A 63 8.82 -13.69 8.74
C VAL A 63 7.74 -14.25 7.81
N LEU A 64 6.71 -14.88 8.38
CA LEU A 64 5.58 -15.41 7.62
C LEU A 64 4.89 -14.33 6.77
N LEU A 65 4.58 -13.18 7.37
CA LEU A 65 3.94 -12.07 6.65
C LEU A 65 4.80 -11.56 5.50
N VAL A 66 6.09 -11.34 5.73
CA VAL A 66 7.03 -10.86 4.70
C VAL A 66 7.15 -11.85 3.54
N GLU A 67 7.26 -13.15 3.82
CA GLU A 67 7.33 -14.17 2.78
C GLU A 67 6.07 -14.19 1.90
N TRP A 68 4.89 -14.08 2.52
CA TRP A 68 3.62 -14.09 1.80
C TRP A 68 3.36 -12.80 1.03
N GLN A 69 3.76 -11.65 1.57
CA GLN A 69 3.77 -10.40 0.81
C GLN A 69 4.68 -10.49 -0.42
N ALA A 70 5.90 -11.01 -0.26
CA ALA A 70 6.82 -11.21 -1.38
C ALA A 70 6.22 -12.12 -2.47
N ARG A 71 5.51 -13.19 -2.08
CA ARG A 71 4.77 -14.06 -3.02
C ARG A 71 3.65 -13.30 -3.73
N GLY A 72 2.85 -12.54 -2.99
CA GLY A 72 1.76 -11.75 -3.57
C GLY A 72 2.23 -10.70 -4.57
N TYR A 73 3.38 -10.08 -4.32
CA TYR A 73 3.95 -9.06 -5.19
C TYR A 73 4.98 -9.58 -6.21
N ALA A 74 5.26 -10.88 -6.26
CA ALA A 74 6.25 -11.45 -7.19
C ALA A 74 5.93 -11.21 -8.68
N HIS A 75 4.67 -10.91 -9.02
CA HIS A 75 4.24 -10.55 -10.37
C HIS A 75 4.61 -9.10 -10.75
N GLN A 76 4.93 -8.25 -9.77
CA GLN A 76 5.38 -6.89 -10.03
C GLN A 76 6.78 -6.92 -10.61
N LYS A 77 6.99 -6.19 -11.71
CA LYS A 77 8.30 -6.08 -12.32
C LYS A 77 9.17 -5.17 -11.46
N ASN A 78 10.27 -5.70 -10.97
CA ASN A 78 11.35 -4.88 -10.46
C ASN A 78 11.97 -4.16 -11.66
N TYR A 79 11.89 -2.84 -11.68
CA TYR A 79 12.62 -2.03 -12.65
C TYR A 79 14.06 -1.93 -12.16
N ASP A 80 14.99 -2.52 -12.92
CA ASP A 80 16.41 -2.34 -12.71
C ASP A 80 16.86 -1.10 -13.48
N TYR A 81 17.32 -0.09 -12.76
CA TYR A 81 17.82 1.15 -13.33
C TYR A 81 19.33 1.15 -13.20
N SER A 82 20.05 1.31 -14.32
CA SER A 82 21.51 1.43 -14.34
C SER A 82 22.04 2.66 -13.59
N GLU A 83 21.15 3.59 -13.25
CA GLU A 83 21.44 4.85 -12.59
C GLU A 83 20.54 5.02 -11.36
N GLY A 84 21.10 5.49 -10.25
CA GLY A 84 20.36 5.76 -9.02
C GLY A 84 19.76 7.17 -8.97
N PRO A 85 18.92 7.47 -7.96
CA PRO A 85 18.23 8.75 -7.83
C PRO A 85 19.16 9.96 -7.62
N PHE A 86 20.43 9.72 -7.29
CA PHE A 86 21.44 10.75 -7.09
C PHE A 86 22.47 10.84 -8.23
N THR A 87 22.27 10.08 -9.31
CA THR A 87 23.09 10.23 -10.51
C THR A 87 22.94 11.63 -11.07
N ARG A 88 24.07 12.26 -11.40
CA ARG A 88 24.07 13.61 -11.97
C ARG A 88 23.35 13.60 -13.32
N LEU A 89 22.45 14.56 -13.54
CA LEU A 89 21.78 14.72 -14.83
C LEU A 89 22.79 15.01 -15.93
N ASP A 90 22.75 14.22 -17.00
CA ASP A 90 23.58 14.40 -18.21
C ASP A 90 23.23 15.65 -19.02
N ARG A 91 22.10 16.29 -18.70
CA ARG A 91 21.61 17.50 -19.37
C ARG A 91 21.19 18.53 -18.34
N ARG A 92 21.29 19.80 -18.73
CA ARG A 92 20.72 20.89 -17.94
C ARG A 92 19.20 20.75 -17.87
N ILE A 93 18.62 21.15 -16.74
CA ILE A 93 17.16 21.05 -16.49
C ILE A 93 16.34 21.79 -17.55
N ASP A 94 16.82 22.96 -18.01
CA ASP A 94 16.18 23.78 -19.05
C ASP A 94 16.14 23.12 -20.44
N GLN A 95 16.80 21.97 -20.59
CA GLN A 95 16.86 21.18 -21.82
C GLN A 95 16.33 19.75 -21.62
N ALA A 96 15.86 19.41 -20.43
CA ALA A 96 15.37 18.08 -20.09
C ALA A 96 13.85 17.96 -20.30
N LYS A 97 13.39 16.75 -20.65
CA LYS A 97 11.98 16.36 -20.50
C LYS A 97 11.85 15.69 -19.14
N LEU A 98 11.16 16.36 -18.21
CA LEU A 98 10.95 15.85 -16.86
C LEU A 98 9.69 14.97 -16.83
N GLY A 99 9.85 13.74 -16.35
CA GLY A 99 8.72 12.89 -15.99
C GLY A 99 8.23 13.27 -14.60
N LEU A 100 6.99 13.72 -14.49
CA LEU A 100 6.37 13.99 -13.20
C LEU A 100 5.84 12.67 -12.64
N LEU A 101 6.49 12.18 -11.58
CA LEU A 101 5.98 11.08 -10.77
C LEU A 101 5.25 11.70 -9.58
N THR A 102 3.98 11.35 -9.41
CA THR A 102 3.24 11.68 -8.19
C THR A 102 2.99 10.40 -7.41
N SER A 103 3.38 10.39 -6.14
CA SER A 103 2.91 9.38 -5.18
C SER A 103 1.67 9.94 -4.51
N SER A 104 0.50 9.34 -4.73
CA SER A 104 -0.69 9.65 -3.94
C SER A 104 -0.66 8.88 -2.63
N GLY A 105 -1.09 9.52 -1.54
CA GLY A 105 -1.40 8.84 -0.27
C GLY A 105 -0.46 9.06 0.91
N HIS A 106 0.44 10.03 0.88
CA HIS A 106 1.17 10.45 2.08
C HIS A 106 0.49 11.69 2.67
N PHE A 107 -0.13 11.54 3.84
CA PHE A 107 -0.64 12.68 4.62
C PHE A 107 0.25 12.84 5.83
N VAL A 108 1.01 13.93 5.86
CA VAL A 108 1.78 14.32 7.04
C VAL A 108 1.00 15.41 7.76
N GLN A 109 0.68 15.17 9.02
CA GLN A 109 -0.04 16.13 9.85
C GLN A 109 0.78 17.42 9.96
N GLY A 110 0.23 18.53 9.44
CA GLY A 110 0.88 19.84 9.42
C GLY A 110 1.49 20.22 8.06
N ASP A 111 1.87 19.25 7.22
CA ASP A 111 2.46 19.49 5.90
C ASP A 111 1.43 19.34 4.75
N ASP A 112 0.37 18.56 4.95
CA ASP A 112 -0.77 18.43 4.02
C ASP A 112 -2.09 18.81 4.72
N PRO A 113 -2.34 20.11 5.00
CA PRO A 113 -3.45 20.53 5.85
C PRO A 113 -4.83 20.33 5.20
N GLU A 114 -4.93 20.35 3.87
CA GLU A 114 -6.22 20.30 3.16
C GLU A 114 -6.16 19.54 1.82
N PRO A 115 -5.84 18.24 1.82
CA PRO A 115 -5.89 17.45 0.59
C PRO A 115 -7.29 17.46 -0.02
N LEU A 116 -7.38 17.81 -1.31
CA LEU A 116 -8.65 18.01 -2.04
C LEU A 116 -9.61 19.01 -1.36
N GLY A 117 -9.08 19.99 -0.62
CA GLY A 117 -9.87 20.98 0.12
C GLY A 117 -10.57 20.43 1.36
N MET A 118 -10.20 19.23 1.83
CA MET A 118 -10.71 18.65 3.08
C MET A 118 -9.68 18.78 4.18
N ASN A 119 -10.03 19.56 5.20
CA ASN A 119 -9.25 19.66 6.42
C ASN A 119 -9.24 18.31 7.17
N ALA A 120 -8.05 17.84 7.55
CA ALA A 120 -7.84 16.62 8.34
C ALA A 120 -8.51 15.35 7.76
N MET A 121 -8.34 15.12 6.46
CA MET A 121 -8.83 13.91 5.78
C MET A 121 -8.34 12.63 6.48
N THR A 122 -9.25 11.69 6.74
CA THR A 122 -8.89 10.37 7.30
C THR A 122 -8.34 9.43 6.23
N GLN A 123 -7.63 8.38 6.65
CA GLN A 123 -7.15 7.34 5.73
C GLN A 123 -8.30 6.72 4.90
N GLN A 124 -9.43 6.38 5.54
CA GLN A 124 -10.59 5.83 4.82
C GLN A 124 -11.11 6.80 3.74
N GLN A 125 -11.23 8.09 4.08
CA GLN A 125 -11.66 9.12 3.12
C GLN A 125 -10.66 9.27 1.96
N ALA A 126 -9.37 9.11 2.22
CA ALA A 126 -8.36 9.13 1.18
C ALA A 126 -8.44 7.90 0.26
N GLU A 127 -8.66 6.71 0.83
CA GLU A 127 -8.83 5.47 0.08
C GLU A 127 -10.06 5.52 -0.82
N ASP A 128 -11.20 6.00 -0.31
CA ASP A 128 -12.43 6.18 -1.07
C ASP A 128 -12.24 7.12 -2.27
N ARG A 129 -11.34 8.11 -2.12
CA ARG A 129 -11.06 9.14 -3.14
C ARG A 129 -9.78 8.89 -3.93
N ILE A 130 -9.09 7.77 -3.74
CA ILE A 130 -7.80 7.49 -4.41
C ILE A 130 -7.91 7.58 -5.95
N LYS A 131 -9.06 7.20 -6.51
CA LYS A 131 -9.34 7.30 -7.95
C LYS A 131 -9.51 8.73 -8.43
N ASP A 132 -9.96 9.65 -7.58
CA ASP A 132 -10.07 11.08 -7.89
C ASP A 132 -8.68 11.73 -7.88
N PHE A 133 -7.82 11.35 -6.92
CA PHE A 133 -6.42 11.78 -6.89
C PHE A 133 -5.69 11.42 -8.18
N LEU A 134 -5.85 10.18 -8.67
CA LEU A 134 -5.20 9.72 -9.91
C LEU A 134 -5.67 10.42 -11.18
N LYS A 135 -6.82 11.12 -11.14
CA LYS A 135 -7.41 11.85 -12.29
C LYS A 135 -7.17 13.35 -12.23
N THR A 136 -6.72 13.88 -11.08
CA THR A 136 -6.52 15.31 -10.90
C THR A 136 -5.24 15.75 -11.60
N GLU A 137 -5.25 16.95 -12.17
CA GLU A 137 -4.05 17.51 -12.79
C GLU A 137 -2.96 17.69 -11.72
N PRO A 138 -1.80 17.06 -11.89
CA PRO A 138 -0.77 17.08 -10.85
C PRO A 138 -0.22 18.50 -10.68
N GLN A 139 -0.14 18.94 -9.42
CA GLN A 139 0.42 20.24 -9.05
C GLN A 139 1.88 20.08 -8.62
N ILE A 140 2.73 21.04 -8.98
CA ILE A 140 4.12 21.06 -8.54
C ILE A 140 4.15 21.61 -7.10
N SER A 141 4.60 20.81 -6.14
CA SER A 141 4.97 21.28 -4.81
C SER A 141 6.46 21.64 -4.77
N VAL A 142 6.79 22.73 -4.09
CA VAL A 142 8.18 23.13 -3.82
C VAL A 142 8.55 22.54 -2.47
N ILE A 143 9.45 21.57 -2.46
CA ILE A 143 10.03 21.06 -1.21
C ILE A 143 11.24 21.95 -0.86
N PRO A 144 11.23 22.65 0.27
CA PRO A 144 12.36 23.47 0.70
C PRO A 144 13.62 22.61 0.87
N SER A 145 14.74 23.03 0.28
CA SER A 145 16.01 22.29 0.34
C SER A 145 16.65 22.25 1.74
N ASP A 146 16.11 23.04 2.66
CA ASP A 146 16.52 23.18 4.06
C ASP A 146 15.67 22.33 5.02
N THR A 147 14.84 21.42 4.49
CA THR A 147 14.11 20.43 5.30
C THR A 147 15.13 19.61 6.11
N PRO A 148 15.08 19.64 7.46
CA PRO A 148 16.02 18.90 8.30
C PRO A 148 15.90 17.39 8.06
N VAL A 149 17.03 16.70 8.08
CA VAL A 149 17.13 15.23 8.04
C VAL A 149 16.84 14.62 9.40
#